data_AF-A0A699TGA3-F1
#
_entry.id   AF-A0A699TGA3-F1
#
_cell.length_a   1.000
_cell.length_b   1.000
_cell.length_c   1.000
_cell.angle_alpha   90.00
_cell.angle_beta   90.00
_cell.angle_gamma   90.00
#
_symmetry.space_group_name_H-M   'P 1'
#
loop_
_entity.id
_entity.type
_entity.pdbx_description
1 polymer ?
#
loop_
_entity_poly.entity_id
_entity_poly.type
_entity_poly.pdbx_seq_one_letter_code
_entity_poly.pdbx_strand_id
1 'polypeptide(L)'
;MAKPMTKLTQKKVKFEWGNKQEGAFQILKQRLCSAPILALPEGSEDFIVYCDASNKGLGAVLMQREKVISYASRHLKIHEKNYTTHDLELGAVVFALKIW
;
A
#
# COMPACT_ATOMS: atom_id res chain seq x y z
N MET A 1 -4.78 -3.30 -6.14
CA MET A 1 -5.51 -2.30 -6.93
C MET A 1 -4.72 -1.86 -8.16
N ALA A 2 -3.51 -1.33 -8.02
CA ALA A 2 -2.66 -0.88 -9.14
C ALA A 2 -2.03 -1.99 -10.01
N LYS A 3 -2.17 -3.27 -9.65
CA LYS A 3 -1.52 -4.41 -10.32
C LYS A 3 -1.71 -4.44 -11.86
N PRO A 4 -2.91 -4.16 -12.42
CA PRO A 4 -3.10 -4.15 -13.86
C PRO A 4 -2.23 -3.11 -14.58
N MET A 5 -2.01 -1.94 -13.96
CA MET A 5 -1.18 -0.87 -14.50
C MET A 5 0.32 -1.17 -14.33
N THR A 6 0.74 -1.65 -13.16
CA THR A 6 2.16 -2.01 -12.93
C THR A 6 2.62 -3.20 -13.78
N LYS A 7 1.70 -3.99 -14.35
CA LYS A 7 2.06 -5.04 -15.31
C LYS A 7 2.50 -4.46 -16.65
N LEU A 8 1.94 -3.32 -17.06
CA LEU A 8 2.27 -2.67 -18.33
C LEU A 8 3.69 -2.10 -18.35
N THR A 9 4.30 -1.85 -17.19
CA THR A 9 5.68 -1.35 -17.09
C THR A 9 6.73 -2.46 -17.05
N GLN A 10 6.32 -3.73 -17.12
CA GLN A 10 7.24 -4.87 -17.09
C GLN A 10 7.91 -5.07 -18.46
N LYS A 11 9.18 -5.48 -18.45
CA LYS A 11 9.92 -5.82 -19.67
C LYS A 11 9.19 -6.93 -20.44
N LYS A 12 9.21 -6.85 -21.77
CA LYS A 12 8.57 -7.82 -22.69
C LYS A 12 7.04 -7.90 -22.59
N VAL A 13 6.39 -6.89 -22.00
CA VAL A 13 4.93 -6.74 -22.03
C VAL A 13 4.57 -5.65 -23.04
N LYS A 14 3.67 -5.97 -23.98
CA LYS A 14 3.12 -4.97 -24.90
C LYS A 14 2.20 -4.02 -24.11
N PHE A 15 2.37 -2.72 -24.32
CA PHE A 15 1.55 -1.72 -23.66
C PHE A 15 0.16 -1.72 -24.30
N GLU A 16 -0.79 -2.40 -23.65
CA GLU A 16 -2.19 -2.44 -24.07
C GLU A 16 -3.08 -1.97 -22.92
N TRP A 17 -3.72 -0.81 -23.14
CA TRP A 17 -4.64 -0.23 -22.18
C TRP A 17 -6.06 -0.74 -22.45
N GLY A 18 -6.57 -1.62 -21.59
CA GLY A 18 -7.92 -2.15 -21.69
C GLY A 18 -8.79 -1.79 -20.50
N ASN A 19 -10.00 -2.34 -20.47
CA ASN A 19 -11.00 -2.05 -19.44
C ASN A 19 -10.51 -2.35 -18.00
N LYS A 20 -9.61 -3.33 -17.83
CA LYS A 20 -9.05 -3.68 -16.51
C LYS A 20 -8.09 -2.60 -15.99
N GLN A 21 -7.30 -1.99 -16.87
CA GLN A 21 -6.37 -0.92 -16.52
C GLN A 21 -7.13 0.38 -16.31
N GLU A 22 -8.09 0.69 -17.17
CA GLU A 22 -8.96 1.86 -17.03
C GLU A 22 -9.75 1.80 -15.71
N GLY A 23 -10.40 0.68 -15.42
CA GLY A 23 -11.13 0.51 -14.15
C GLY A 23 -10.22 0.67 -12.93
N ALA A 24 -9.01 0.11 -12.96
CA ALA A 24 -8.04 0.28 -11.87
C ALA A 24 -7.59 1.74 -11.72
N PHE A 25 -7.40 2.45 -12.83
CA PHE A 25 -7.02 3.86 -12.84
C PHE A 25 -8.11 4.75 -12.25
N GLN A 26 -9.37 4.56 -12.66
CA GLN A 26 -10.50 5.33 -12.14
C GLN A 26 -10.72 5.09 -10.65
N ILE A 27 -10.63 3.84 -10.18
CA ILE A 27 -10.74 3.54 -8.75
C ILE A 27 -9.61 4.24 -7.97
N LEU A 28 -8.37 4.21 -8.47
CA LEU A 28 -7.25 4.89 -7.81
C LEU A 28 -7.47 6.41 -7.77
N LYS A 29 -7.90 7.01 -8.88
CA LYS A 29 -8.24 8.44 -8.94
C LYS A 29 -9.31 8.79 -7.92
N GLN A 30 -10.39 8.02 -7.86
CA GLN A 30 -11.47 8.23 -6.89
C GLN A 30 -10.94 8.15 -5.45
N ARG A 31 -10.16 7.11 -5.12
CA ARG A 31 -9.61 6.91 -3.78
C ARG A 31 -8.64 8.02 -3.37
N LEU A 32 -7.85 8.56 -4.30
CA LEU A 32 -6.97 9.69 -4.06
C LEU A 32 -7.75 10.99 -3.84
N CYS A 33 -8.83 11.21 -4.61
CA CYS A 33 -9.67 12.40 -4.45
C CYS A 33 -10.59 12.33 -3.22
N SER A 34 -10.94 11.13 -2.75
CA SER A 34 -11.81 10.91 -1.59
C SER A 34 -11.06 10.58 -0.31
N ALA A 35 -9.72 10.53 -0.33
CA ALA A 35 -8.93 10.17 0.85
C ALA A 35 -9.14 11.21 1.95
N PRO A 36 -9.24 10.79 3.22
CA PRO A 36 -9.28 11.74 4.33
C PRO A 36 -8.05 12.65 4.27
N ILE A 37 -8.24 13.92 4.66
CA ILE A 37 -7.17 14.93 4.69
C ILE A 37 -6.04 14.37 5.56
N LEU A 38 -4.89 14.11 4.93
CA LEU A 38 -3.68 13.74 5.64
C LEU A 38 -3.28 14.91 6.53
N ALA A 39 -3.05 14.64 7.81
CA ALA A 39 -2.53 15.64 8.73
C ALA A 39 -1.01 15.70 8.63
N LEU A 40 -0.45 16.90 8.83
CA LEU A 40 0.99 17.05 9.01
C LEU A 40 1.38 16.49 10.39
N PRO A 41 2.56 15.84 10.50
CA PRO A 41 3.07 15.45 11.81
C PRO A 41 3.30 16.72 12.65
N GLU A 42 2.81 16.71 13.89
CA GLU A 42 2.85 17.85 14.80
C GLU A 42 3.60 17.51 16.08
N GLY A 43 4.57 18.34 16.46
CA GLY A 43 5.31 18.21 17.70
C GLY A 43 6.18 16.96 17.81
N SER A 44 6.44 16.54 19.05
CA SER A 44 7.23 15.35 19.41
C SER A 44 6.38 14.24 20.01
N GLU A 45 5.08 14.24 19.71
CA GLU A 45 4.15 13.23 20.21
C GLU A 45 4.38 11.88 19.53
N ASP A 46 4.03 10.82 20.24
CA ASP A 46 4.20 9.44 19.77
C ASP A 46 3.40 9.17 18.48
N PHE A 47 4.03 8.39 17.60
CA PHE A 47 3.40 7.87 16.41
C PHE A 47 2.85 6.47 16.66
N ILE A 48 1.65 6.22 16.13
CA ILE A 48 1.04 4.89 16.14
C ILE A 48 1.03 4.35 14.72
N VAL A 49 1.57 3.15 14.55
CA VAL A 49 1.59 2.46 13.26
C VAL A 49 0.63 1.27 13.31
N TYR A 50 -0.37 1.28 12.43
CA TYR A 50 -1.24 0.12 12.20
C TYR A 50 -0.74 -0.64 10.98
N CYS A 51 -0.42 -1.91 11.14
CA CYS A 51 0.01 -2.80 10.05
C CYS A 51 -1.07 -3.83 9.75
N ASP A 52 -1.20 -4.20 8.48
CA ASP A 52 -2.07 -5.28 8.02
C ASP A 52 -1.40 -6.03 6.88
N ALA A 53 -1.57 -7.34 6.85
CA ALA A 53 -1.07 -8.17 5.79
C ALA A 53 -2.18 -8.98 5.11
N SER A 54 -2.06 -9.15 3.81
CA SER A 54 -2.93 -10.02 3.04
C SER A 54 -2.11 -10.88 2.08
N ASN A 55 -2.72 -11.95 1.56
CA ASN A 55 -2.11 -12.77 0.50
C ASN A 55 -1.82 -12.00 -0.81
N LYS A 56 -2.18 -10.71 -0.88
CA LYS A 56 -1.95 -9.84 -2.05
C LYS A 56 -0.88 -8.78 -1.80
N GLY A 57 -0.68 -8.34 -0.57
CA GLY A 57 0.21 -7.23 -0.24
C GLY A 57 0.22 -6.90 1.24
N LEU A 58 1.15 -6.02 1.60
CA LEU A 58 1.32 -5.46 2.93
C LEU A 58 0.80 -4.02 2.94
N GLY A 59 0.19 -3.62 4.03
CA GLY A 59 -0.30 -2.28 4.28
C GLY A 59 0.16 -1.77 5.65
N ALA A 60 0.40 -0.47 5.74
CA ALA A 60 0.64 0.21 6.99
C ALA A 60 0.04 1.63 6.95
N VAL A 61 -0.42 2.10 8.11
CA VAL A 61 -0.96 3.45 8.32
C VAL A 61 -0.22 4.09 9.49
N LEU A 62 0.37 5.26 9.24
CA LEU A 62 0.98 6.09 10.28
C LEU A 62 -0.08 7.08 10.79
N MET A 63 -0.32 7.07 12.09
CA MET A 63 -1.30 7.91 12.75
C MET A 63 -0.69 8.68 13.91
N GLN A 64 -1.21 9.87 14.15
CA GLN A 64 -0.88 10.71 15.29
C GLN A 64 -2.15 11.41 15.78
N ARG A 65 -2.46 11.31 17.07
CA ARG A 65 -3.67 11.91 17.69
C ARG A 65 -4.96 11.64 16.89
N GLU A 66 -5.18 10.37 16.53
CA GLU A 66 -6.32 9.89 15.73
C GLU A 66 -6.39 10.39 14.28
N LYS A 67 -5.41 11.21 13.85
CA LYS A 67 -5.30 11.68 12.46
C LYS A 67 -4.36 10.79 11.68
N VAL A 68 -4.69 10.55 10.41
CA VAL A 68 -3.81 9.80 9.52
C VAL A 68 -2.76 10.75 8.93
N ILE A 69 -1.49 10.40 9.13
CA ILE A 69 -0.35 11.14 8.61
C ILE A 69 0.03 10.62 7.23
N SER A 70 0.15 9.30 7.08
CA SER A 70 0.49 8.69 5.80
C SER A 70 0.04 7.24 5.69
N TYR A 71 -0.13 6.80 4.44
CA TYR A 71 -0.42 5.41 4.08
C TYR A 71 0.77 4.84 3.33
N ALA A 72 1.18 3.63 3.67
CA ALA A 72 2.16 2.86 2.93
C ALA A 72 1.59 1.50 2.54
N SER A 73 1.82 1.07 1.29
CA SER A 73 1.43 -0.27 0.87
C SER A 73 2.34 -0.79 -0.24
N ARG A 74 2.49 -2.11 -0.30
CA ARG A 74 3.35 -2.80 -1.27
C ARG A 74 2.77 -4.17 -1.64
N HIS A 75 2.91 -4.57 -2.90
CA HIS A 75 2.58 -5.93 -3.31
C HIS A 75 3.63 -6.92 -2.82
N LEU A 76 3.19 -8.14 -2.47
CA LEU A 76 4.11 -9.21 -2.09
C LEU A 76 5.08 -9.53 -3.24
N LYS A 77 6.35 -9.67 -2.90
CA LYS A 77 7.37 -10.26 -3.76
C LYS A 77 7.05 -11.73 -4.01
N ILE A 78 7.65 -12.30 -5.04
CA ILE A 78 7.37 -13.68 -5.46
C ILE A 78 7.61 -14.68 -4.32
N HIS A 79 8.70 -14.52 -3.55
CA HIS A 79 8.99 -15.38 -2.41
C HIS A 79 8.10 -15.12 -1.20
N GLU A 80 7.72 -13.86 -0.94
CA GLU A 80 6.83 -13.48 0.17
C GLU A 80 5.44 -14.12 0.03
N LYS A 81 5.02 -14.52 -1.19
CA LYS A 81 3.74 -15.21 -1.39
C LYS A 81 3.67 -16.61 -0.78
N ASN A 82 4.81 -17.22 -0.51
CA ASN A 82 4.88 -18.56 0.07
C ASN A 82 4.92 -18.52 1.60
N TYR A 83 4.93 -17.33 2.19
CA TYR A 83 4.98 -17.14 3.64
C TYR A 83 3.64 -17.48 4.28
N THR A 84 3.69 -17.94 5.54
CA THR A 84 2.48 -18.14 6.32
C THR A 84 1.85 -16.80 6.69
N THR A 85 0.58 -16.80 7.11
CA THR A 85 -0.09 -15.56 7.52
C THR A 85 0.67 -14.84 8.64
N HIS A 86 1.20 -15.58 9.63
CA HIS A 86 1.97 -15.00 10.73
C HIS A 86 3.26 -14.31 10.24
N ASP A 87 3.96 -14.90 9.28
CA ASP A 87 5.17 -14.32 8.69
C ASP A 87 4.85 -13.07 7.85
N LEU A 88 3.67 -13.05 7.21
CA LEU A 88 3.18 -11.89 6.46
C LEU A 88 2.85 -10.72 7.38
N GLU A 89 2.21 -10.98 8.52
CA GLU A 89 1.94 -9.95 9.55
C GLU A 89 3.25 -9.32 10.06
N LEU A 90 4.23 -10.16 10.41
CA LEU A 90 5.56 -9.68 10.80
C LEU A 90 6.22 -8.90 9.64
N GLY A 91 6.04 -9.36 8.40
CA GLY A 91 6.49 -8.68 7.20
C GLY A 91 5.89 -7.28 7.04
N ALA A 92 4.62 -7.07 7.41
CA ALA A 92 3.97 -5.77 7.38
C ALA A 92 4.58 -4.81 8.42
N VAL A 93 4.88 -5.30 9.63
CA VAL A 93 5.56 -4.52 10.67
C VAL A 93 6.98 -4.12 10.24
N VAL A 94 7.77 -5.08 9.74
CA VAL A 94 9.12 -4.80 9.22
C VAL A 94 9.08 -3.85 8.02
N PHE A 95 8.04 -3.93 7.19
CA PHE A 95 7.83 -3.02 6.08
C PHE A 95 7.58 -1.59 6.57
N ALA A 96 6.72 -1.40 7.57
CA ALA A 96 6.41 -0.09 8.11
C ALA A 96 7.65 0.57 8.75
N LEU A 97 8.39 -0.17 9.58
CA LEU A 97 9.63 0.29 10.25
C LEU A 97 10.81 0.57 9.31
N LYS A 98 10.73 0.12 8.04
CA LYS A 98 11.73 0.45 7.03
C LYS A 98 11.40 1.71 6.24
N ILE A 99 10.14 2.14 6.28
CA ILE A 99 9.66 3.33 5.57
C ILE A 99 9.77 4.56 6.47
N TRP A 100 9.39 4.41 7.74
CA TRP A 100 9.47 5.43 8.79
C TRP A 100 10.51 5.01 9.82
#